data_AF-Q6CNW8-F1
#
_entry.id   AF-Q6CNW8-F1
#
_cell.length_a   1.000
_cell.length_b   1.000
_cell.length_c   1.000
_cell.angle_alpha   90.00
_cell.angle_beta   90.00
_cell.angle_gamma   90.00
#
_symmetry.space_group_name_H-M   'P 1'
#
loop_
_entity.id
_entity.type
_entity.pdbx_description
1 polymer ?
#
loop_
_entity_poly.entity_id
_entity_poly.type
_entity_poly.pdbx_seq_one_letter_code
_entity_poly.pdbx_strand_id
1 'polypeptide(L)' 'MGAAYKIFGMTVQPHILAIATLGSVFGGAAYAMSGSKDAEKAKPAVATPAAPAAGGSDEFDVEKLLGDFLKEESK' A
#
# COMPACT_ATOMS: atom_id res chain seq x y z
N MET A 1 17.82 12.93 -16.61
CA MET A 1 16.41 13.30 -16.83
C MET A 1 15.61 12.81 -15.63
N GLY A 2 15.28 13.68 -14.67
CA GLY A 2 14.52 13.29 -13.48
C GLY A 2 13.10 12.89 -13.86
N ALA A 3 12.63 11.72 -13.40
CA ALA A 3 11.32 11.19 -13.72
C ALA A 3 10.22 12.07 -13.12
N ALA A 4 9.70 12.99 -13.92
CA ALA A 4 8.55 13.79 -13.57
C ALA A 4 7.29 13.02 -13.96
N TYR A 5 6.45 12.68 -12.98
CA TYR A 5 5.28 11.84 -13.22
C TYR A 5 4.07 12.70 -13.57
N LYS A 6 3.30 12.28 -14.57
CA LYS A 6 2.06 12.93 -14.97
C LYS A 6 0.89 12.23 -14.31
N ILE A 7 0.25 12.92 -13.37
CA ILE A 7 -0.94 12.44 -12.68
C ILE A 7 -2.06 13.42 -13.00
N PHE A 8 -3.15 12.96 -13.62
CA PHE A 8 -4.25 13.81 -14.10
C PHE A 8 -3.80 15.00 -14.99
N GLY A 9 -2.77 14.80 -15.83
CA GLY A 9 -2.22 15.85 -16.71
C GLY A 9 -1.26 16.84 -16.02
N MET A 10 -1.22 16.85 -14.70
CA MET A 10 -0.31 17.67 -13.90
C MET A 10 1.04 16.97 -13.73
N THR A 11 2.13 17.73 -13.88
CA THR A 11 3.48 17.23 -13.56
C THR A 11 3.68 17.31 -12.06
N VAL A 12 3.92 16.17 -11.42
CA VAL A 12 4.19 16.10 -9.98
C VAL A 12 5.62 15.64 -9.75
N GLN A 13 6.34 16.37 -8.91
CA GLN A 13 7.71 16.04 -8.55
C GLN A 13 7.70 14.76 -7.69
N PRO A 14 8.55 13.76 -7.99
CA PRO A 14 8.48 12.44 -7.36
C PRO A 14 8.64 12.48 -5.83
N HIS A 15 9.38 13.46 -5.31
CA HIS A 15 9.65 13.57 -3.88
C HIS A 15 8.40 14.04 -3.11
N ILE A 16 7.63 14.96 -3.70
CA ILE A 16 6.37 15.43 -3.12
C ILE A 16 5.32 14.32 -3.16
N LEU A 17 5.26 13.58 -4.26
CA LEU A 17 4.37 12.43 -4.38
C LEU A 17 4.68 11.36 -3.32
N ALA A 18 5.96 11.02 -3.14
CA ALA A 18 6.38 10.03 -2.14
C ALA A 18 6.03 10.47 -0.71
N ILE A 19 6.29 11.74 -0.36
CA ILE A 19 5.94 12.28 0.96
C ILE A 19 4.43 12.26 1.18
N ALA A 20 3.63 12.62 0.17
CA ALA A 20 2.18 12.57 0.26
C ALA A 20 1.67 11.13 0.48
N THR A 21 2.21 10.15 -0.26
CA THR A 21 1.85 8.74 -0.10
C THR A 21 2.20 8.24 1.30
N LEU A 22 3.43 8.49 1.76
CA LEU A 22 3.86 8.07 3.10
C LEU A 22 3.03 8.74 4.19
N GLY A 23 2.86 10.07 4.12
CA GLY A 23 2.05 10.83 5.06
C GLY A 23 0.59 10.38 5.10
N SER A 24 0.00 10.05 3.95
CA SER A 24 -1.37 9.52 3.88
C SER A 24 -1.49 8.13 4.49
N VAL A 25 -0.50 7.25 4.29
CA VAL A 25 -0.51 5.89 4.86
C VAL A 25 -0.33 5.96 6.37
N PHE A 26 0.69 6.67 6.87
CA PHE A 26 0.92 6.81 8.31
C PHE A 26 -0.21 7.56 9.00
N GLY A 27 -0.72 8.63 8.39
CA GLY A 27 -1.86 9.39 8.91
C GLY A 27 -3.15 8.57 8.93
N GLY A 28 -3.42 7.81 7.86
CA GLY A 28 -4.58 6.92 7.77
C GLY A 28 -4.52 5.76 8.77
N ALA A 29 -3.34 5.14 8.92
CA ALA A 29 -3.13 4.06 9.89
C ALA A 29 -3.24 4.56 11.34
N ALA A 30 -2.62 5.70 11.65
CA ALA A 30 -2.72 6.30 12.99
C ALA A 30 -4.17 6.74 13.30
N TYR A 31 -4.87 7.30 12.32
CA TYR A 31 -6.28 7.67 12.47
C TYR A 31 -7.17 6.43 12.69
N ALA A 32 -6.96 5.37 11.91
CA ALA A 32 -7.70 4.11 12.03
C ALA A 32 -7.45 3.38 13.35
N MET A 33 -6.24 3.47 13.92
CA MET A 33 -5.92 2.90 15.23
C MET A 33 -6.34 3.80 16.42
N SER A 34 -6.54 5.10 16.19
CA SER A 34 -6.97 6.06 17.22
C SER A 34 -8.50 6.11 17.39
N GLY A 35 -9.26 5.74 16.36
CA GLY A 35 -10.71 5.57 16.43
C GLY A 35 -11.09 4.26 17.14
N SER A 36 -11.77 4.35 18.27
CA SER A 36 -12.31 3.18 18.99
C SER A 36 -13.24 2.35 18.09
N LYS A 37 -13.17 1.02 18.23
CA LYS A 37 -14.09 0.00 17.68
C LYS A 37 -15.50 0.56 17.45
N ASP A 38 -15.85 0.90 16.21
CA ASP A 38 -17.22 0.96 15.66
C ASP A 38 -17.20 1.73 14.34
N ALA A 39 -16.79 1.06 13.26
CA ALA A 39 -17.05 1.54 11.89
C ALA A 39 -16.93 0.40 10.86
N GLU A 40 -17.48 -0.77 11.19
CA GLU A 40 -18.04 -1.59 10.13
C GLU A 40 -19.21 -0.78 9.54
N LYS A 41 -19.12 -0.40 8.26
CA LYS A 41 -20.10 0.37 7.45
C LYS A 41 -19.80 1.86 7.24
N ALA A 42 -18.81 2.14 6.41
CA ALA A 42 -18.85 3.32 5.53
C ALA A 42 -18.03 3.08 4.26
N LYS A 43 -18.59 2.29 3.35
CA LYS A 43 -18.22 2.32 1.93
C LYS A 43 -19.07 3.39 1.25
N PRO A 44 -18.44 4.36 0.56
CA PRO A 44 -18.85 4.69 -0.79
C PRO A 44 -17.72 4.33 -1.75
N ALA A 45 -18.06 3.56 -2.77
CA ALA A 45 -17.17 3.27 -3.89
C ALA A 45 -16.90 4.55 -4.69
N VAL A 46 -15.63 4.87 -4.93
CA VAL A 46 -15.21 5.85 -5.94
C VAL A 46 -14.02 5.27 -6.72
N ALA A 47 -14.22 5.21 -8.04
CA ALA A 47 -13.41 4.62 -9.11
C ALA A 47 -11.98 4.16 -8.77
N THR A 48 -11.80 2.84 -8.73
CA THR A 48 -10.52 2.17 -8.94
C THR A 48 -10.06 2.47 -10.38
N PRO A 49 -8.98 3.24 -10.63
CA PRO A 49 -8.24 3.05 -11.86
C PRO A 49 -7.77 1.60 -11.83
N ALA A 50 -8.03 0.83 -12.89
CA ALA A 50 -7.49 -0.52 -13.02
C ALA A 50 -5.96 -0.44 -12.85
N ALA A 51 -5.50 -0.75 -11.65
CA ALA A 51 -4.10 -1.01 -11.37
C ALA A 51 -3.74 -2.27 -12.16
N PRO A 52 -2.54 -2.35 -12.76
CA PRO A 52 -2.02 -3.66 -13.12
C PRO A 52 -2.07 -4.49 -11.83
N ALA A 53 -2.65 -5.69 -11.90
CA ALA A 53 -2.80 -6.57 -10.76
C ALA A 53 -1.43 -6.75 -10.07
N ALA A 54 -1.21 -6.03 -8.98
CA ALA A 54 -0.25 -6.35 -7.95
C ALA A 54 -1.10 -6.90 -6.81
N GLY A 55 -1.05 -8.22 -6.68
CA GLY A 55 -1.95 -9.02 -5.86
C GLY A 55 -2.11 -8.46 -4.46
N GLY A 56 -3.34 -8.58 -3.94
CA GLY A 56 -3.54 -8.63 -2.51
C GLY A 56 -2.57 -9.66 -1.95
N SER A 57 -1.71 -9.23 -1.04
CA SER A 57 -0.72 -10.12 -0.47
C SER A 57 -0.39 -9.76 0.99
N ASP A 58 -1.44 -9.48 1.78
CA ASP A 58 -1.57 -10.17 3.08
C ASP A 58 -1.69 -11.71 2.88
N GLU A 59 -1.80 -12.14 1.62
CA GLU A 59 -1.54 -13.45 1.01
C GLU A 59 -0.06 -13.77 0.72
N PHE A 60 0.91 -12.88 1.08
CA PHE A 60 2.34 -13.21 1.07
C PHE A 60 2.80 -13.45 2.50
N ASP A 61 2.63 -14.69 2.93
CA ASP A 61 3.07 -15.16 4.25
C ASP A 61 4.61 -15.26 4.24
N VAL A 62 5.26 -14.12 4.46
CA VAL A 62 6.73 -13.97 4.47
C VAL A 62 7.36 -14.94 5.48
N GLU A 63 6.67 -15.20 6.60
CA GLU A 63 7.11 -16.14 7.62
C GLU A 63 7.13 -17.58 7.06
N LYS A 64 6.12 -17.95 6.28
CA LYS A 64 6.02 -19.27 5.64
C LYS A 64 7.06 -19.47 4.55
N LEU A 65 7.30 -18.45 3.72
CA LEU A 65 8.35 -18.47 2.71
C LEU A 65 9.75 -18.61 3.30
N LEU A 66 10.01 -17.92 4.41
CA LEU A 66 11.27 -18.04 5.12
C LEU A 66 11.43 -19.43 5.75
N GLY A 67 10.34 -19.99 6.28
CA GLY A 67 10.30 -21.34 6.84
C GLY A 67 10.58 -22.43 5.81
N ASP A 68 9.99 -22.34 4.61
CA ASP A 68 10.22 -23.30 3.53
C ASP A 68 11.65 -23.22 2.99
N PHE A 69 12.21 -22.02 2.83
CA PHE A 69 13.58 -21.84 2.35
C PHE A 69 14.62 -22.45 3.30
N LEU A 70 14.47 -22.21 4.60
CA LEU A 70 15.40 -22.73 5.62
C LEU A 70 15.34 -24.26 5.74
N LYS A 71 14.15 -24.83 5.50
CA LYS A 71 13.92 -26.27 5.51
C LYS A 71 14.49 -26.97 4.28
N GLU A 72 14.52 -26.30 3.14
CA GLU A 72 15.14 -26.77 1.91
C GLU A 72 16.68 -26.72 2.00
N GLU A 73 17.25 -25.70 2.65
CA GLU A 73 18.71 -25.62 2.92
C GLU A 73 19.20 -26.68 3.91
N SER A 74 18.36 -27.09 4.87
CA SER A 74 18.71 -28.04 5.93
C SER A 74 18.64 -29.52 5.50
N LYS A 75 18.43 -29.80 4.21
CA LYS A 75 18.32 -31.16 3.65
C LYS A 75 19.45 -31.45 2.66
#